data_AF-A0A1F3BHQ2-F1
#
_entry.id   AF-A0A1F3BHQ2-F1
#
_cell.length_a   1.000
_cell.length_b   1.000
_cell.length_c   1.000
_cell.angle_alpha   90.00
_cell.angle_beta   90.00
_cell.angle_gamma   90.00
#
_symmetry.space_group_name_H-M   'P 1'
#
loop_
_entity.id
_entity.type
_entity.pdbx_description
1 polymer ?
#
loop_
_entity_poly.entity_id
_entity_poly.type
_entity_poly.pdbx_seq_one_letter_code
_entity_poly.pdbx_strand_id
1 'polypeptide(L)' 'MIVIFFLIGFSLLLAVGFLFAFIWAVKKGQYDDDYTPSVRILFDDKDEI' A
#
# COMPACT_ATOMS: atom_id res chain seq x y z
N MET A 1 8.86 20.03 -27.72
CA MET A 1 10.02 19.83 -26.82
C MET A 1 9.65 19.96 -25.35
N ILE A 2 8.89 20.99 -24.94
CA ILE A 2 8.45 21.19 -23.54
C ILE A 2 7.67 20.00 -22.94
N VAL A 3 6.82 19.35 -23.76
CA VAL A 3 5.98 18.22 -23.34
C VAL A 3 6.80 17.03 -22.83
N ILE A 4 7.96 16.78 -23.43
CA ILE A 4 8.83 15.65 -23.02
C ILE A 4 9.34 15.86 -21.59
N PHE A 5 9.72 17.09 -21.23
CA PHE A 5 10.16 17.39 -19.87
C PHE A 5 9.03 17.22 -18.85
N PHE A 6 7.79 17.58 -19.20
CA PHE A 6 6.62 17.31 -18.35
C PHE A 6 6.37 15.82 -18.16
N LEU A 7 6.44 15.03 -19.24
CA LEU A 7 6.24 13.59 -19.17
C LEU A 7 7.31 12.89 -18.33
N ILE A 8 8.58 13.32 -18.46
CA ILE A 8 9.67 12.82 -17.63
C ILE A 8 9.39 13.14 -16.15
N GLY A 9 9.05 14.40 -15.83
CA GLY A 9 8.72 14.79 -14.46
C GLY A 9 7.56 13.98 -13.88
N PHE A 10 6.49 13.78 -14.65
CA PHE A 10 5.33 12.99 -14.23
C PHE A 10 5.67 11.51 -14.02
N SER A 11 6.46 10.91 -14.91
CA SER A 11 6.92 9.53 -14.75
C SER A 11 7.76 9.33 -13.49
N LEU A 12 8.63 10.30 -13.18
CA LEU A 12 9.50 10.25 -12.01
C LEU A 12 8.70 10.41 -10.72
N LEU A 13 7.71 11.31 -10.72
CA LEU A 13 6.76 11.50 -9.62
C LEU A 13 5.97 10.22 -9.37
N LEU A 14 5.44 9.57 -10.42
CA LEU A 14 4.74 8.29 -10.27
C LEU A 14 5.66 7.21 -9.71
N ALA A 15 6.89 7.07 -10.22
CA ALA A 15 7.84 6.07 -9.74
C ALA A 15 8.14 6.24 -8.24
N VAL A 16 8.41 7.48 -7.81
CA VAL A 16 8.65 7.78 -6.39
C VAL A 16 7.38 7.56 -5.55
N GLY A 17 6.21 7.93 -6.06
CA GLY A 17 4.93 7.71 -5.40
C GLY A 17 4.65 6.23 -5.15
N PHE A 18 4.85 5.39 -6.16
CA PHE A 18 4.71 3.93 -6.04
C PHE A 18 5.73 3.35 -5.06
N LEU A 19 6.99 3.79 -5.10
CA LEU A 19 8.02 3.33 -4.17
C LEU A 19 7.66 3.71 -2.71
N PHE A 20 7.20 4.93 -2.49
CA PHE A 20 6.77 5.38 -1.15
C PHE A 20 5.57 4.57 -0.65
N ALA A 21 4.55 4.39 -1.49
CA ALA A 21 3.38 3.58 -1.15
C ALA A 21 3.76 2.13 -0.84
N PHE A 22 4.67 1.54 -1.62
CA PHE A 22 5.19 0.20 -1.39
C PHE A 22 5.89 0.08 -0.03
N ILE A 23 6.82 0.98 0.28
CA ILE A 23 7.54 0.99 1.57
C ILE A 23 6.55 1.17 2.73
N TRP A 24 5.56 2.05 2.58
CA TRP A 24 4.52 2.26 3.59
C TRP A 24 3.68 1.00 3.82
N ALA A 25 3.24 0.31 2.76
CA ALA A 25 2.46 -0.91 2.85
C ALA A 25 3.23 -2.06 3.54
N VAL A 26 4.53 -2.22 3.21
CA VAL A 26 5.41 -3.20 3.87
C VAL A 26 5.56 -2.86 5.35
N LYS A 27 5.81 -1.60 5.70
CA LYS A 27 5.95 -1.17 7.10
C LYS A 27 4.65 -1.28 7.90
N LYS A 28 3.49 -1.15 7.26
CA LYS A 28 2.18 -1.26 7.90
C LYS A 28 1.79 -2.71 8.20
N GLY A 29 2.57 -3.71 7.76
CA GLY A 29 2.22 -5.11 7.96
C GLY A 29 0.98 -5.53 7.15
N GLN A 30 0.69 -4.84 6.04
CA GLN A 30 -0.48 -5.19 5.20
C GLN A 30 -0.34 -6.59 4.57
N TYR A 31 0.87 -7.14 4.55
CA TYR A 31 1.16 -8.51 4.13
C TYR A 31 0.96 -9.55 5.25
N ASP A 32 0.83 -9.13 6.50
CA ASP A 32 0.66 -10.04 7.65
C ASP A 32 -0.80 -10.56 7.75
N ASP A 33 -1.66 -10.18 6.80
CA ASP A 33 -3.02 -10.69 6.66
C ASP A 33 -3.07 -11.95 5.79
N ASP A 34 -2.36 -12.99 6.24
CA ASP A 34 -2.28 -14.31 5.58
C ASP A 34 -3.60 -15.11 5.65
N TYR A 35 -4.50 -14.71 6.54
CA TYR A 35 -5.83 -15.30 6.73
C TYR A 35 -6.89 -14.28 6.36
N THR A 36 -7.74 -14.59 5.36
CA THR A 36 -8.71 -13.66 4.78
C THR A 36 -9.39 -12.77 5.84
N PRO A 37 -9.42 -11.44 5.65
CA PRO A 37 -9.93 -10.49 6.65
C PRO A 37 -11.40 -10.75 7.02
N SER A 38 -12.17 -11.36 6.12
CA SER A 38 -13.56 -11.77 6.38
C SER A 38 -13.70 -12.87 7.43
N VAL A 39 -12.67 -13.67 7.67
CA VAL A 39 -12.68 -14.72 8.70
C VAL A 39 -12.22 -14.13 10.03
N ARG A 40 -11.18 -13.31 10.04
CA ARG A 40 -10.64 -12.64 11.25
C ARG A 40 -11.72 -11.83 11.98
N ILE A 41 -12.49 -11.02 11.24
CA ILE A 41 -13.53 -10.15 11.82
C ILE A 41 -14.67 -10.93 12.51
N LEU A 42 -14.85 -12.23 12.21
CA LEU A 42 -15.86 -13.08 12.87
C LEU A 42 -15.40 -13.58 14.25
N PHE A 43 -14.10 -13.49 14.54
CA PHE A 43 -13.49 -14.00 15.76
C PHE A 43 -12.82 -12.92 16.61
N ASP A 44 -12.53 -11.73 16.05
CA ASP A 44 -11.96 -10.58 16.78
C ASP A 44 -12.80 -10.14 18.00
N ASP A 45 -14.14 -10.29 17.95
CA ASP A 45 -15.04 -9.91 19.05
C ASP A 45 -15.11 -10.95 20.20
N LYS A 46 -14.42 -12.11 20.11
CA LYS A 46 -14.59 -13.22 21.06
C LYS A 46 -13.55 -13.27 22.19
N ASP A 47 -12.45 -12.52 22.08
CA ASP A 47 -11.31 -12.61 23.00
C ASP A 47 -11.33 -11.53 24.13
N GLU A 48 -12.46 -10.82 24.31
CA GLU A 48 -12.65 -9.82 25.40
C GLU A 48 -13.42 -10.36 26.65
N ILE A 49 -13.34 -11.66 26.98
CA ILE A 49 -13.94 -12.23 28.22
C ILE A 49 -12.90 -12.87 29.13
#